data_AF-A0A7W0XNZ3-F1
#
_entry.id   AF-A0A7W0XNZ3-F1
#
_cell.length_a   1.000
_cell.length_b   1.000
_cell.length_c   1.000
_cell.angle_alpha   90.00
_cell.angle_beta   90.00
_cell.angle_gamma   90.00
#
_symmetry.space_group_name_H-M   'P 1'
#
loop_
_entity.id
_entity.type
_entity.pdbx_description
1 polymer ?
#
loop_
_entity_poly.entity_id
_entity_poly.type
_entity_poly.pdbx_seq_one_letter_code
_entity_poly.pdbx_strand_id
1 'polypeptide(L)'
;MRPSNKPSRRSFLRGAAVATSSLALAGCDPLSQAPWFRRVLASAERLTLGSQRALLSENDLAAEYTEADLSPKFRANGSTSPDDPAYKALAANGFADWRLEVGGLVERPGSFSLAELRA
;
A
#
# COMPACT_ATOMS: atom_id res chain seq x y z
N MET A 1 -41.79 -12.68 -50.73
CA MET A 1 -41.70 -11.48 -49.87
C MET A 1 -40.49 -11.62 -48.95
N ARG A 2 -39.47 -10.76 -49.05
CA ARG A 2 -38.34 -10.72 -48.10
C ARG A 2 -38.71 -9.78 -46.95
N PRO A 3 -38.64 -10.20 -45.68
CA PRO A 3 -38.90 -9.28 -44.57
C PRO A 3 -37.82 -8.21 -44.54
N SER A 4 -38.24 -6.95 -44.45
CA SER A 4 -37.35 -5.81 -44.31
C SER A 4 -36.83 -5.78 -42.87
N ASN A 5 -35.57 -6.20 -42.67
CA ASN A 5 -34.86 -6.08 -41.39
C ASN A 5 -34.44 -4.62 -41.17
N LYS A 6 -35.40 -3.75 -40.85
CA LYS A 6 -35.09 -2.40 -40.35
C LYS A 6 -34.83 -2.50 -38.85
N PRO A 7 -33.68 -2.05 -38.35
CA PRO A 7 -33.39 -2.09 -36.93
C PRO A 7 -34.45 -1.28 -36.17
N SER A 8 -35.06 -1.90 -35.16
CA SER A 8 -36.02 -1.20 -34.31
C SER A 8 -35.31 -0.11 -33.51
N ARG A 9 -36.01 0.99 -33.19
CA ARG A 9 -35.46 2.06 -32.33
C ARG A 9 -34.87 1.51 -31.04
N ARG A 10 -35.48 0.47 -30.47
CA ARG A 10 -35.00 -0.24 -29.28
C ARG A 10 -33.67 -0.96 -29.52
N SER A 11 -33.50 -1.61 -30.67
CA SER A 11 -32.24 -2.27 -31.04
C SER A 11 -31.12 -1.24 -31.23
N PHE A 12 -31.41 -0.12 -31.89
CA PHE A 12 -30.48 0.99 -32.06
C PHE A 12 -30.06 1.60 -30.72
N LEU A 13 -31.01 1.91 -29.83
CA LEU A 13 -30.72 2.48 -28.51
C LEU A 13 -29.91 1.52 -27.63
N ARG A 14 -30.20 0.22 -27.69
CA ARG A 14 -29.40 -0.81 -26.98
C ARG A 14 -27.97 -0.89 -27.53
N GLY A 15 -27.81 -0.89 -28.86
CA GLY A 15 -26.50 -0.88 -29.51
C GLY A 15 -25.69 0.36 -29.12
N ALA A 16 -26.33 1.54 -29.13
CA ALA A 16 -25.69 2.79 -28.70
C ALA A 16 -25.30 2.77 -27.23
N ALA A 17 -26.18 2.31 -26.33
CA ALA A 17 -25.88 2.24 -24.90
C ALA A 17 -24.69 1.30 -24.61
N VAL A 18 -24.62 0.15 -25.29
CA VAL A 18 -23.49 -0.79 -25.15
C VAL A 18 -22.19 -0.17 -25.67
N ALA A 19 -22.21 0.49 -26.82
CA ALA A 19 -21.04 1.15 -27.40
C ALA A 19 -20.51 2.31 -26.54
N THR A 20 -21.40 3.13 -25.97
CA THR A 20 -21.00 4.21 -25.07
C THR A 20 -20.43 3.67 -23.76
N SER A 21 -21.01 2.58 -23.24
CA SER A 21 -20.54 1.94 -22.01
C SER A 21 -19.14 1.32 -22.19
N SER A 22 -18.87 0.68 -23.33
CA SER A 22 -17.54 0.11 -23.61
C SER A 22 -16.47 1.17 -23.81
N LEU A 23 -16.79 2.32 -24.41
CA LEU A 23 -15.88 3.48 -24.48
C LEU A 23 -15.58 4.08 -23.10
N ALA A 24 -16.58 4.11 -22.21
CA ALA A 24 -16.38 4.56 -20.83
C ALA A 24 -15.50 3.59 -20.03
N LEU A 25 -15.67 2.27 -20.23
CA LEU A 25 -14.86 1.23 -19.58
C LEU A 25 -13.43 1.14 -20.14
N ALA A 26 -13.22 1.40 -21.44
CA ALA A 26 -11.89 1.43 -22.06
C ALA A 26 -11.14 2.77 -21.89
N GLY A 27 -11.82 3.83 -21.46
CA GLY A 27 -11.28 5.19 -21.34
C GLY A 27 -10.44 5.46 -20.10
N CYS A 28 -10.31 4.51 -19.17
CA CYS A 28 -9.56 4.73 -17.92
C CYS A 28 -8.04 4.84 -18.11
N ASP A 29 -7.48 4.31 -19.21
CA ASP A 29 -6.04 4.31 -19.44
C ASP A 29 -5.53 5.49 -20.31
N PRO A 30 -6.18 5.87 -21.43
CA PRO A 30 -5.72 7.03 -22.23
C PRO A 30 -5.95 8.38 -21.54
N LEU A 31 -7.01 8.48 -20.72
CA LEU A 31 -7.34 9.71 -20.00
C LEU A 31 -6.31 10.02 -18.91
N SER A 32 -5.89 9.01 -18.15
CA SER A 32 -4.84 9.15 -17.12
C SER A 32 -3.47 9.54 -17.71
N GLN A 33 -3.27 9.27 -19.01
CA GLN A 33 -2.07 9.62 -19.77
C GLN A 33 -2.17 11.00 -20.44
N ALA A 34 -3.37 11.58 -20.57
CA ALA A 34 -3.57 12.85 -21.24
C ALA A 34 -2.92 14.02 -20.45
N PRO A 35 -2.11 14.89 -21.11
CA PRO A 35 -1.36 15.94 -20.40
C PRO A 35 -2.25 16.91 -19.62
N TRP A 36 -3.44 17.22 -20.12
CA TRP A 36 -4.38 18.11 -19.44
C TRP A 36 -4.98 17.46 -18.18
N PHE A 37 -5.29 16.16 -18.23
CA PHE A 37 -5.89 15.43 -17.12
C PHE A 37 -4.89 15.20 -15.99
N ARG A 38 -3.63 14.91 -16.34
CA ARG A 38 -2.51 14.86 -15.39
C ARG A 38 -2.29 16.19 -14.67
N ARG A 39 -2.46 17.33 -15.36
CA ARG A 39 -2.37 18.66 -14.72
C ARG A 39 -3.50 18.89 -13.73
N VAL A 40 -4.70 18.37 -14.01
CA VAL A 40 -5.83 18.42 -13.08
C VAL A 40 -5.54 17.55 -11.86
N LEU A 41 -5.09 16.31 -12.04
CA LEU A 41 -4.70 15.45 -10.92
C LEU A 41 -3.59 16.10 -10.09
N ALA A 42 -2.54 16.62 -10.75
CA ALA A 42 -1.43 17.35 -10.11
C ALA A 42 -1.84 18.62 -9.35
N SER A 43 -3.06 19.13 -9.57
CA SER A 43 -3.58 20.27 -8.82
C SER A 43 -3.99 19.89 -7.40
N ALA A 44 -4.31 18.61 -7.16
CA ALA A 44 -4.64 18.08 -5.84
C ALA A 44 -3.46 18.23 -4.88
N GLU A 45 -2.23 18.07 -5.35
CA GLU A 45 -1.00 18.25 -4.56
C GLU A 45 -0.87 19.70 -4.10
N ARG A 46 -1.13 20.67 -4.97
CA ARG A 46 -1.07 22.11 -4.61
C ARG A 46 -2.15 22.47 -3.61
N LEU A 47 -3.37 21.97 -3.81
CA LEU A 47 -4.48 22.17 -2.88
C LEU A 47 -4.17 21.54 -1.52
N THR A 48 -3.58 20.34 -1.51
CA THR A 48 -3.18 19.64 -0.28
C THR A 48 -2.10 20.42 0.46
N LEU A 49 -1.03 20.83 -0.23
CA LEU A 49 0.04 21.65 0.35
C LEU A 49 -0.49 22.98 0.91
N GLY A 50 -1.37 23.66 0.17
CA GLY A 50 -2.00 24.90 0.62
C GLY A 50 -2.88 24.69 1.85
N SER A 51 -3.72 23.66 1.83
CA SER A 51 -4.61 23.31 2.95
C SER A 51 -3.81 22.93 4.19
N GLN A 52 -2.77 22.12 4.04
CA GLN A 52 -1.89 21.74 5.16
C GLN A 52 -1.23 22.97 5.78
N ARG A 53 -0.68 23.89 4.98
CA ARG A 53 -0.07 25.13 5.50
C ARG A 53 -1.07 26.11 6.11
N ALA A 54 -2.31 26.09 5.64
CA ALA A 54 -3.37 26.96 6.17
C ALA A 54 -3.99 26.41 7.47
N LEU A 55 -4.05 25.08 7.62
CA LEU A 55 -4.75 24.41 8.72
C LEU A 55 -3.81 23.87 9.81
N LEU A 56 -2.59 23.47 9.46
CA LEU A 56 -1.60 22.99 10.41
C LEU A 56 -0.74 24.18 10.84
N SER A 57 -0.56 24.37 12.14
CA SER A 57 0.28 25.46 12.64
C SER A 57 1.76 25.12 12.49
N GLU A 58 2.63 26.13 12.33
CA GLU A 58 4.10 25.92 12.32
C GLU A 58 4.63 25.37 13.66
N ASN A 59 3.79 25.37 14.70
CA ASN A 59 4.15 24.97 16.07
C ASN A 59 3.59 23.61 16.49
N ASP A 60 2.93 22.87 15.59
CA ASP A 60 2.55 21.47 15.86
C ASP A 60 3.78 20.58 15.67
N LEU A 61 4.76 20.73 16.56
CA LEU A 61 5.81 19.74 16.75
C LEU A 61 5.17 18.37 17.00
N ALA A 62 5.87 17.30 16.63
CA ALA A 62 5.46 15.97 17.03
C ALA A 62 5.23 15.95 18.55
N ALA A 63 4.12 15.37 18.99
CA ALA A 63 3.84 15.27 20.42
C ALA A 63 5.03 14.60 21.12
N GLU A 64 5.58 15.29 22.13
CA GLU A 64 6.59 14.72 23.01
C GLU A 64 5.89 13.92 24.10
N TYR A 65 6.40 12.72 24.36
CA TYR A 65 5.83 11.78 25.30
C TYR A 65 6.87 11.47 26.38
N THR A 66 6.42 11.42 27.62
CA THR A 66 7.25 11.02 28.76
C THR A 66 7.32 9.50 28.86
N GLU A 67 8.21 8.97 29.70
CA GLU A 67 8.23 7.53 30.00
C GLU A 67 6.89 7.03 30.57
N ALA A 68 6.14 7.89 31.26
CA ALA A 68 4.83 7.54 31.79
C ALA A 68 3.76 7.34 30.69
N ASP A 69 4.00 7.88 29.50
CA ASP A 69 3.12 7.73 28.34
C ASP A 69 3.42 6.47 27.51
N LEU A 70 4.47 5.71 27.88
CA LEU A 70 4.76 4.42 27.26
C LEU A 70 3.60 3.47 27.48
N SER A 71 2.99 3.01 26.38
CA SER A 71 1.94 2.00 26.44
C SER A 71 2.47 0.75 27.15
N PRO A 72 1.78 0.23 28.18
CA PRO A 72 2.16 -1.03 28.82
C PRO A 72 1.95 -2.23 27.90
N LYS A 73 1.29 -2.03 26.76
CA LYS A 73 1.01 -3.05 25.74
C LYS A 73 1.74 -2.69 24.46
N PHE A 74 2.81 -3.42 24.16
CA PHE A 74 3.46 -3.35 22.85
C PHE A 74 2.67 -4.19 21.85
N ARG A 75 2.06 -3.54 20.86
CA ARG A 75 1.31 -4.25 19.82
C ARG A 75 2.29 -4.83 18.82
N ALA A 76 2.27 -6.16 18.66
CA ALA A 76 3.01 -6.79 17.59
C ALA A 76 2.37 -6.46 16.23
N ASN A 77 3.21 -6.26 15.21
CA ASN A 77 2.74 -6.20 13.83
C ASN A 77 2.65 -7.61 13.26
N GLY A 78 1.48 -7.99 12.73
CA GLY A 78 1.28 -9.31 12.13
C GLY A 78 1.04 -10.43 13.14
N SER A 79 1.78 -11.54 13.01
CA SER A 79 1.61 -12.75 13.85
C SER A 79 2.65 -12.79 14.97
N THR A 80 2.19 -12.98 16.21
CA THR A 80 3.04 -13.19 17.39
C THR A 80 3.48 -14.64 17.56
N SER A 81 2.82 -15.58 16.87
CA SER A 81 3.11 -17.00 16.92
C SER A 81 2.90 -17.60 15.52
N PRO A 82 3.87 -17.45 14.62
CA PRO A 82 3.81 -18.06 13.29
C PRO A 82 3.60 -19.57 13.37
N ASP A 83 2.76 -20.12 12.48
CA ASP A 83 2.59 -21.57 12.32
C ASP A 83 3.70 -22.17 11.44
N ASP A 84 4.95 -21.92 11.85
CA ASP A 84 6.15 -22.39 11.18
C ASP A 84 6.90 -23.39 12.09
N PRO A 85 7.15 -24.64 11.65
CA PRO A 85 7.81 -25.65 12.47
C PRO A 85 9.21 -25.26 12.95
N ALA A 86 9.99 -24.54 12.13
CA ALA A 86 11.33 -24.12 12.50
C ALA A 86 11.28 -23.03 13.58
N TYR A 87 10.38 -22.05 13.43
CA TYR A 87 10.11 -21.07 14.47
C TYR A 87 9.67 -21.73 15.77
N LYS A 88 8.73 -22.68 15.72
CA LYS A 88 8.24 -23.38 16.93
C LYS A 88 9.35 -24.14 17.65
N ALA A 89 10.27 -24.78 16.91
CA ALA A 89 11.42 -25.45 17.51
C ALA A 89 12.36 -24.47 18.22
N LEU A 90 12.66 -23.33 17.57
CA LEU A 90 13.46 -22.26 18.17
C LEU A 90 12.78 -21.63 19.39
N ALA A 91 11.48 -21.37 19.32
CA ALA A 91 10.73 -20.84 20.45
C ALA A 91 10.73 -21.82 21.64
N ALA A 92 10.60 -23.12 21.37
CA ALA A 92 10.63 -24.17 22.40
C ALA A 92 12.00 -24.33 23.08
N ASN A 93 13.11 -24.05 22.39
CA ASN A 93 14.46 -24.12 22.95
C ASN A 93 14.99 -22.76 23.46
N GLY A 94 14.14 -21.73 23.55
CA GLY A 94 14.54 -20.40 23.98
C GLY A 94 15.50 -19.69 23.02
N PHE A 95 15.43 -20.02 21.73
CA PHE A 95 16.28 -19.50 20.65
C PHE A 95 17.77 -19.82 20.82
N ALA A 96 18.11 -20.88 21.54
CA ALA A 96 19.50 -21.27 21.79
C ALA A 96 20.28 -21.53 20.49
N ASP A 97 19.61 -22.11 19.49
CA ASP A 97 20.18 -22.44 18.19
C ASP A 97 19.95 -21.36 17.12
N TRP A 98 19.32 -20.24 17.47
CA TRP A 98 19.05 -19.16 16.52
C TRP A 98 20.34 -18.44 16.12
N ARG A 99 20.46 -18.11 14.83
CA ARG A 99 21.59 -17.37 14.27
C ARG A 99 21.13 -16.23 13.37
N LEU A 100 21.82 -15.09 13.48
CA LEU A 100 21.73 -13.95 12.57
C LEU A 100 22.82 -14.05 11.52
N GLU A 101 22.42 -14.25 10.27
CA GLU A 101 23.31 -14.12 9.12
C GLU A 101 23.48 -12.65 8.74
N VAL A 102 24.70 -12.16 8.80
CA VAL A 102 25.09 -10.82 8.34
C VAL A 102 25.88 -10.96 7.05
N GLY A 103 25.31 -10.47 5.95
CA GLY A 103 25.91 -10.51 4.61
C GLY A 103 25.64 -9.25 3.80
N GLY A 104 25.88 -9.31 2.49
CA GLY A 104 25.75 -8.17 1.58
C GLY A 104 27.04 -7.37 1.43
N LEU A 105 26.93 -6.05 1.27
CA LEU A 105 28.08 -5.15 1.12
C LEU A 105 28.65 -4.78 2.50
N VAL A 106 29.18 -5.79 3.19
CA VAL A 106 29.83 -5.66 4.50
C VAL A 106 31.28 -6.08 4.40
N GLU A 107 32.15 -5.43 5.18
CA GLU A 107 33.57 -5.75 5.20
C GLU A 107 33.85 -7.16 5.75
N ARG A 108 33.07 -7.58 6.77
CA ARG A 108 33.23 -8.88 7.43
C ARG A 108 31.86 -9.57 7.58
N PRO A 109 31.48 -10.46 6.65
CA PRO A 109 30.28 -11.27 6.81
C PRO A 109 30.44 -12.25 7.99
N GLY A 110 29.32 -12.66 8.59
CA GLY A 110 29.35 -13.53 9.75
C GLY A 110 27.98 -14.05 10.16
N SER A 111 27.99 -15.06 11.02
CA SER A 111 26.80 -15.70 11.58
C SER A 111 26.89 -15.66 13.09
N PHE A 112 25.96 -14.97 13.74
CA PHE A 112 26.00 -14.66 15.18
C PHE A 112 24.83 -15.31 15.91
N SER A 113 25.12 -16.03 16.98
CA SER A 113 24.12 -16.54 17.91
C SER A 113 23.48 -15.41 18.71
N LEU A 114 22.29 -15.67 19.27
CA LEU A 114 21.62 -14.71 20.16
C LEU A 114 22.46 -14.39 21.42
N ALA A 115 23.25 -15.35 21.90
CA ALA A 115 24.14 -15.15 23.04
C ALA A 115 25.28 -14.18 22.70
N GLU A 116 25.90 -14.32 21.53
CA GLU A 116 26.97 -13.42 21.06
C GLU A 116 26.45 -11.98 20.88
N LEU A 117 25.18 -11.79 20.49
CA LEU A 117 24.57 -10.46 20.34
C LEU A 117 24.23 -9.77 21.67
N ARG A 118 24.07 -10.53 22.76
CA ARG A 118 23.70 -9.99 24.09
C ARG A 118 24.90 -9.69 24.99
N ALA A 119 26.09 -10.14 24.58
CA ALA A 119 27.32 -10.01 25.33
C ALA A 119 27.86 -8.57 25.38
#